data_AF-A0A9C7PLR5-F1
#
_entry.id   AF-A0A9C7PLR5-F1
#
_cell.length_a   1.000
_cell.length_b   1.000
_cell.length_c   1.000
_cell.angle_alpha   90.00
_cell.angle_beta   90.00
_cell.angle_gamma   90.00
#
_symmetry.space_group_name_H-M   'P 1'
#
loop_
_entity.id
_entity.type
_entity.pdbx_description
1 polymer ?
#
loop_
_entity_poly.entity_id
_entity_poly.type
_entity_poly.pdbx_seq_one_letter_code
_entity_poly.pdbx_strand_id
1 'polypeptide(L)'
;MGIPFDERRDIQEEALEIVLSALHSRQVKHEGKYFNLDVSGDYEIFPASIQTPHVPLYLAAGTDRSIGVAAHHGCGLMLSTLPAFDKVAIQTEFYRTALNDTPEKWRGNPAYGQIDRAPVGLRRRI
;
A
#
# COMPACT_ATOMS: atom_id res chain seq x y z
N MET A 1 12.85 -12.50 -11.61
CA MET A 1 13.08 -11.13 -12.14
C MET A 1 14.38 -10.61 -11.56
N GLY A 2 15.35 -10.26 -12.42
CA GLY A 2 16.74 -9.91 -12.05
C GLY A 2 16.93 -8.56 -11.35
N ILE A 3 16.01 -8.18 -10.46
CA ILE A 3 16.04 -6.92 -9.73
C ILE A 3 16.90 -7.09 -8.46
N PRO A 4 17.90 -6.19 -8.24
CA PRO A 4 18.71 -6.17 -7.02
C PRO A 4 17.85 -6.16 -5.77
N PHE A 5 18.21 -6.93 -4.75
CA PHE A 5 17.38 -7.10 -3.56
C PHE A 5 17.14 -5.76 -2.82
N ASP A 6 18.16 -4.91 -2.78
CA ASP A 6 18.13 -3.65 -2.04
C ASP A 6 17.17 -2.61 -2.65
N GLU A 7 16.99 -2.64 -3.98
CA GLU A 7 16.14 -1.68 -4.70
C GLU A 7 14.66 -2.07 -4.70
N ARG A 8 14.31 -3.32 -4.36
CA ARG A 8 12.93 -3.83 -4.48
C ARG A 8 11.93 -3.02 -3.68
N ARG A 9 12.34 -2.54 -2.51
CA ARG A 9 11.48 -1.74 -1.62
C ARG A 9 11.20 -0.38 -2.24
N ASP A 10 12.24 0.28 -2.75
CA ASP A 10 12.09 1.58 -3.38
C ASP A 10 11.27 1.48 -4.68
N ILE A 11 11.48 0.43 -5.47
CA ILE A 11 10.69 0.12 -6.66
C ILE A 11 9.21 -0.11 -6.30
N GLN A 12 8.94 -0.88 -5.24
CA GLN A 12 7.58 -1.14 -4.78
C GLN A 12 6.89 0.13 -4.28
N GLU A 13 7.60 0.96 -3.53
CA GLU A 13 7.08 2.24 -3.03
C GLU A 13 6.74 3.18 -4.18
N GLU A 14 7.62 3.30 -5.18
CA GLU A 14 7.34 4.10 -6.39
C GLU A 14 6.16 3.53 -7.19
N ALA A 15 6.12 2.20 -7.39
CA ALA A 15 5.01 1.55 -8.09
C ALA A 15 3.66 1.74 -7.37
N LEU A 16 3.66 1.74 -6.03
CA LEU A 16 2.45 1.93 -5.23
C LEU A 16 1.84 3.31 -5.48
N GLU A 17 2.65 4.38 -5.52
CA GLU A 17 2.18 5.73 -5.82
C GLU A 17 1.54 5.81 -7.21
N ILE A 18 2.16 5.19 -8.21
CA ILE A 18 1.63 5.13 -9.59
C ILE A 18 0.28 4.42 -9.62
N VAL A 19 0.18 3.23 -9.00
CA VAL A 19 -1.04 2.43 -8.98
C VAL A 19 -2.17 3.15 -8.26
N LEU A 20 -1.89 3.77 -7.12
CA LEU A 20 -2.91 4.53 -6.38
C LEU A 20 -3.38 5.76 -7.16
N SER A 21 -2.45 6.49 -7.79
CA SER A 21 -2.80 7.60 -8.68
C SER A 21 -3.71 7.13 -9.81
N ALA A 22 -3.31 6.06 -10.51
CA ALA A 22 -4.08 5.45 -11.57
C ALA A 22 -5.49 5.02 -11.14
N LEU A 23 -5.63 4.46 -9.93
CA LEU A 23 -6.93 4.04 -9.41
C LEU A 23 -7.81 5.24 -9.02
N HIS A 24 -7.24 6.34 -8.53
CA HIS A 24 -8.00 7.54 -8.15
C HIS A 24 -8.46 8.38 -9.36
N SER A 25 -7.58 8.61 -10.34
CA SER A 25 -7.85 9.56 -11.44
C SER A 25 -8.00 8.91 -12.80
N ARG A 26 -7.62 7.63 -12.97
CA ARG A 26 -7.50 6.92 -14.25
C ARG A 26 -6.49 7.54 -15.22
N GLN A 27 -5.84 8.63 -14.83
CA GLN A 27 -4.79 9.29 -15.59
C GLN A 27 -3.58 9.48 -14.68
N VAL A 28 -2.41 9.10 -15.17
CA VAL A 28 -1.17 9.17 -14.40
C VAL A 28 -0.06 9.68 -15.29
N LYS A 29 0.65 10.69 -14.79
CA LYS A 29 1.92 11.12 -15.32
C LYS A 29 2.93 11.01 -14.20
N HIS A 30 3.94 10.18 -14.39
CA HIS A 30 4.94 9.89 -13.38
C HIS A 30 6.33 9.86 -14.00
N GLU A 31 7.24 10.64 -13.42
CA GLU A 31 8.65 10.66 -13.78
C GLU A 31 9.45 10.38 -12.50
N GLY A 32 9.94 9.15 -12.39
CA GLY A 32 10.59 8.66 -11.19
C GLY A 32 11.93 7.97 -11.49
N LYS A 33 12.51 7.38 -10.44
CA LYS A 33 13.81 6.72 -10.56
C LYS A 33 13.69 5.42 -11.33
N TYR A 34 12.60 4.68 -11.12
CA TYR A 34 12.41 3.35 -11.68
C TYR A 34 11.36 3.30 -12.79
N PHE A 35 10.37 4.20 -12.77
CA PHE A 35 9.30 4.25 -13.75
C PHE A 35 9.17 5.65 -14.35
N ASN A 36 8.98 5.70 -15.67
CA ASN A 36 8.61 6.91 -16.40
C ASN A 36 7.43 6.55 -17.31
N LEU A 37 6.27 7.17 -17.09
CA LEU A 37 5.06 6.91 -17.87
C LEU A 37 4.16 8.15 -17.93
N ASP A 38 3.50 8.30 -19.07
CA ASP A 38 2.52 9.35 -19.31
C ASP A 38 1.26 8.72 -19.93
N VAL A 39 0.24 8.56 -19.09
CA VAL A 39 -1.13 8.16 -19.46
C VAL A 39 -2.04 9.30 -19.02
N SER A 40 -1.93 10.43 -19.72
CA SER A 40 -2.72 11.64 -19.49
C SER A 40 -3.26 12.22 -20.80
N GLY A 41 -4.05 13.29 -20.72
CA GLY A 41 -4.66 13.93 -21.88
C GLY A 41 -5.78 13.07 -22.48
N ASP A 42 -5.59 12.59 -23.70
CA ASP A 42 -6.59 11.80 -24.45
C ASP A 42 -6.59 10.31 -24.06
N TYR A 43 -5.72 9.89 -23.15
CA TYR A 43 -5.61 8.51 -22.68
C TYR A 43 -6.07 8.37 -21.22
N GLU A 44 -6.69 7.23 -20.90
CA GLU A 44 -7.02 6.85 -19.53
C GLU A 44 -6.90 5.32 -19.35
N ILE A 45 -6.73 4.90 -18.09
CA ILE A 45 -6.52 3.51 -17.71
C ILE A 45 -7.86 2.77 -17.65
N PHE A 46 -7.89 1.60 -18.29
CA PHE A 46 -9.03 0.68 -18.28
C PHE A 46 -8.61 -0.73 -17.82
N PRO A 47 -9.53 -1.50 -17.20
CA PRO A 47 -10.92 -1.13 -16.88
C PRO A 47 -11.03 -0.16 -15.69
N ALA A 48 -12.07 0.68 -15.69
CA ALA A 48 -12.37 1.53 -14.55
C ALA A 48 -12.91 0.69 -13.37
N SER A 49 -12.57 1.08 -12.14
CA SER A 49 -13.15 0.45 -10.95
C SER A 49 -14.64 0.74 -10.88
N ILE A 50 -15.44 -0.28 -10.60
CA ILE A 50 -16.88 -0.10 -10.30
C ILE A 50 -17.07 0.55 -8.93
N GLN A 51 -16.13 0.34 -8.00
CA GLN A 51 -16.17 0.91 -6.66
C GLN A 51 -15.47 2.27 -6.65
N THR A 52 -16.05 3.25 -5.96
CA THR A 52 -15.46 4.59 -5.80
C THR A 52 -14.88 4.76 -4.39
N PRO A 53 -13.66 5.31 -4.23
CA PRO A 53 -12.74 5.70 -5.31
C PRO A 53 -12.06 4.50 -5.99
N HIS A 54 -11.90 3.38 -5.29
CA HIS A 54 -11.51 2.07 -5.81
C HIS A 54 -11.85 1.02 -4.74
N VAL A 55 -11.57 -0.25 -5.02
CA VAL A 55 -11.70 -1.33 -4.02
C VAL A 55 -10.83 -1.04 -2.80
N PRO A 56 -11.19 -1.45 -1.57
CA PRO A 56 -10.34 -1.24 -0.39
C PRO A 56 -8.95 -1.86 -0.60
N LEU A 57 -7.88 -1.08 -0.42
CA LEU A 57 -6.51 -1.56 -0.61
C LEU A 57 -5.77 -1.67 0.72
N TYR A 58 -5.20 -2.85 0.96
CA TYR A 58 -4.36 -3.13 2.11
C TYR A 58 -2.93 -3.39 1.67
N LEU A 59 -1.97 -2.90 2.47
CA LEU A 59 -0.56 -3.24 2.32
C LEU A 59 -0.17 -4.24 3.41
N ALA A 60 0.33 -5.40 2.97
CA ALA A 60 0.96 -6.35 3.87
C ALA A 60 2.31 -5.80 4.35
N ALA A 61 2.39 -5.49 5.64
CA ALA A 61 3.54 -4.83 6.24
C ALA A 61 3.87 -5.44 7.60
N GLY A 62 5.16 -5.47 7.92
CA GLY A 62 5.66 -6.09 9.15
C GLY A 62 6.95 -5.48 9.69
N THR A 63 7.53 -4.52 8.97
CA THR A 63 8.62 -3.66 9.43
C THR A 63 8.11 -2.24 9.53
N ASP A 64 8.72 -1.43 10.41
CA ASP A 64 8.35 -0.02 10.62
C ASP A 64 8.34 0.77 9.30
N ARG A 65 9.34 0.55 8.42
CA ARG A 65 9.35 1.12 7.06
C ARG A 65 8.07 0.78 6.28
N SER A 66 7.75 -0.51 6.15
CA SER A 66 6.56 -0.94 5.38
C SER A 66 5.24 -0.48 6.00
N ILE A 67 5.18 -0.37 7.33
CA ILE A 67 3.99 0.12 8.04
C ILE A 67 3.85 1.63 7.81
N GLY A 68 4.96 2.38 7.85
CA GLY A 68 4.99 3.81 7.52
C GLY A 68 4.57 4.06 6.07
N VAL A 69 5.00 3.23 5.13
CA VAL A 69 4.55 3.29 3.73
C VAL A 69 3.04 3.05 3.61
N ALA A 70 2.50 2.07 4.34
CA ALA A 70 1.05 1.83 4.36
C ALA A 70 0.29 3.05 4.86
N ALA A 71 0.73 3.65 5.96
CA ALA A 71 0.13 4.85 6.53
C ALA A 71 0.25 6.06 5.58
N HIS A 72 1.45 6.34 5.06
CA HIS A 72 1.70 7.45 4.14
C HIS A 72 0.80 7.38 2.90
N HIS A 73 0.55 6.19 2.36
CA HIS A 73 -0.29 5.99 1.17
C HIS A 73 -1.77 5.73 1.49
N GLY A 74 -2.17 5.88 2.75
CA GLY A 74 -3.54 5.68 3.21
C GLY A 74 -4.07 4.26 3.04
N CYS A 75 -3.19 3.28 2.83
CA CYS A 75 -3.56 1.87 2.75
C CYS A 75 -3.99 1.34 4.11
N GLY A 76 -4.95 0.41 4.11
CA GLY A 76 -5.20 -0.42 5.29
C GLY A 76 -3.96 -1.26 5.60
N LEU A 77 -3.73 -1.52 6.88
CA LEU A 77 -2.60 -2.32 7.32
C LEU A 77 -3.00 -3.80 7.40
N MET A 78 -2.25 -4.67 6.74
CA MET A 78 -2.41 -6.12 6.86
C MET A 78 -1.22 -6.71 7.61
N LEU A 79 -1.44 -7.13 8.86
CA LEU A 79 -0.42 -7.73 9.73
C LEU A 79 -0.41 -9.26 9.65
N SER A 80 0.77 -9.85 9.86
CA SER A 80 0.90 -11.30 10.04
C SER A 80 0.36 -11.74 11.40
N THR A 81 -0.18 -12.95 11.50
CA THR A 81 -0.55 -13.58 12.79
C THR A 81 0.61 -14.29 13.49
N LEU A 82 1.81 -14.30 12.90
CA LEU A 82 2.99 -14.98 13.46
C LEU A 82 3.64 -14.27 14.67
N PRO A 83 3.76 -12.92 14.70
CA PRO A 83 4.36 -12.23 15.84
C PRO A 83 3.54 -12.38 17.13
N ALA A 84 4.21 -12.26 18.28
CA ALA A 84 3.55 -12.18 19.57
C ALA A 84 2.62 -10.95 19.66
N PHE A 85 1.58 -11.04 20.50
CA PHE A 85 0.58 -9.98 20.65
C PHE A 85 1.18 -8.61 20.98
N ASP A 86 2.19 -8.55 21.85
CA ASP A 86 2.85 -7.28 22.21
C ASP A 86 3.48 -6.59 21.00
N LYS A 87 4.08 -7.38 20.10
CA LYS A 87 4.67 -6.85 18.86
C LYS A 87 3.58 -6.33 17.92
N VAL A 88 2.47 -7.04 17.81
CA VAL A 88 1.30 -6.58 17.01
C VAL A 88 0.72 -5.29 17.58
N ALA A 89 0.68 -5.14 18.90
CA ALA A 89 0.22 -3.92 19.57
C ALA A 89 1.14 -2.73 19.24
N ILE A 90 2.45 -2.90 19.37
CA ILE A 90 3.45 -1.87 19.01
C ILE A 90 3.29 -1.44 17.55
N GLN A 91 3.16 -2.40 16.63
CA GLN A 91 3.00 -2.12 15.20
C GLN A 91 1.68 -1.40 14.88
N THR A 92 0.62 -1.75 15.60
CA THR A 92 -0.69 -1.10 15.49
C THR A 92 -0.63 0.36 15.92
N GLU A 93 0.01 0.64 17.07
CA GLU A 93 0.16 2.01 17.56
C GLU A 93 1.07 2.84 16.67
N PHE A 94 2.16 2.26 16.16
CA PHE A 94 3.03 2.91 15.18
C PHE A 94 2.25 3.31 13.92
N TYR A 95 1.45 2.40 13.35
CA TYR A 95 0.60 2.70 12.19
C TYR A 95 -0.38 3.84 12.47
N ARG A 96 -1.11 3.77 13.59
CA ARG A 96 -2.08 4.80 13.98
C ARG A 96 -1.45 6.17 14.12
N THR A 97 -0.24 6.23 14.69
CA THR A 97 0.52 7.47 14.83
C THR A 97 0.93 8.01 13.46
N ALA A 98 1.44 7.14 12.58
CA ALA A 98 1.91 7.51 11.24
C ALA A 98 0.77 8.01 10.31
N LEU A 99 -0.49 7.63 10.56
CA LEU A 99 -1.64 8.13 9.78
C LEU A 99 -1.85 9.65 9.92
N ASN A 100 -1.33 10.27 10.97
CA ASN A 100 -1.43 11.73 11.14
C ASN A 100 -0.75 12.46 9.97
N ASP A 101 0.31 11.86 9.42
CA ASP A 101 1.13 12.42 8.34
C ASP A 101 0.65 11.99 6.94
N THR A 102 -0.46 11.26 6.83
CA THR A 102 -0.98 10.84 5.51
C THR A 102 -1.40 12.06 4.68
N PRO A 103 -0.85 12.27 3.47
CA PRO A 103 -1.30 13.31 2.55
C PRO A 103 -2.78 13.17 2.21
N GLU A 104 -3.49 14.30 2.10
CA GLU A 104 -4.94 14.34 1.83
C GLU A 104 -5.33 13.54 0.57
N LYS A 105 -4.50 13.60 -0.48
CA LYS A 105 -4.70 12.85 -1.75
C LYS A 105 -4.85 11.32 -1.57
N TRP A 106 -4.35 10.78 -0.46
CA TRP A 106 -4.38 9.34 -0.17
C TRP A 106 -5.45 8.91 0.83
N ARG A 107 -6.11 9.86 1.50
CA ARG A 107 -7.11 9.55 2.55
C ARG A 107 -8.42 8.98 1.99
N GLY A 108 -8.60 8.99 0.67
CA GLY A 108 -9.79 8.46 0.00
C GLY A 108 -9.91 6.93 -0.01
N ASN A 109 -8.82 6.19 0.27
CA ASN A 109 -8.85 4.74 0.27
C ASN A 109 -9.87 4.23 1.32
N PRO A 110 -10.86 3.38 0.96
CA PRO A 110 -11.84 2.87 1.90
C PRO A 110 -11.26 2.10 3.09
N ALA A 111 -10.05 1.54 2.94
CA ALA A 111 -9.33 0.84 4.00
C ALA A 111 -8.49 1.76 4.90
N TYR A 112 -8.55 3.08 4.71
CA TYR A 112 -7.78 4.06 5.49
C TYR A 112 -8.00 3.88 6.99
N GLY A 113 -6.90 3.69 7.75
CA GLY A 113 -6.92 3.48 9.18
C GLY A 113 -7.38 2.09 9.64
N GLN A 114 -7.73 1.20 8.71
CA GLN A 114 -8.12 -0.17 9.05
C GLN A 114 -6.89 -1.04 9.27
N ILE A 115 -7.00 -1.99 10.20
CA ILE A 115 -5.97 -2.98 10.49
C ILE A 115 -6.62 -4.34 10.43
N ASP A 116 -6.11 -5.21 9.57
CA ASP A 116 -6.56 -6.59 9.41
C ASP A 116 -5.40 -7.57 9.60
N ARG A 117 -5.71 -8.84 9.80
CA ARG A 117 -4.73 -9.91 9.98
C ARG A 117 -4.84 -10.93 8.86
N ALA A 118 -3.71 -11.15 8.19
CA ALA A 118 -3.63 -12.15 7.14
C ALA A 118 -3.79 -13.55 7.75
N PRO A 119 -4.74 -14.38 7.30
CA PRO A 119 -4.81 -15.77 7.75
C PRO A 119 -3.56 -16.51 7.28
N VAL A 120 -2.72 -16.93 8.23
CA VAL A 120 -1.59 -17.80 7.92
C VAL A 120 -2.13 -19.22 7.83
N GLY A 121 -2.06 -19.82 6.65
CA GLY A 121 -2.37 -21.24 6.46
C GLY A 121 -1.55 -22.08 7.43
N LEU A 122 -2.22 -22.65 8.44
CA LEU A 122 -1.64 -23.60 9.36
C LEU A 122 -1.29 -24.86 8.58
N ARG A 123 -0.13 -24.90 7.89
CA ARG A 123 0.47 -26.17 7.50
C ARG A 123 0.92 -26.85 8.78
N ARG A 124 -0.02 -27.54 9.45
CA ARG A 124 0.33 -28.63 10.34
C ARG A 124 1.11 -29.62 9.48
N ARG A 125 2.44 -29.63 9.63
CA ARG A 125 3.21 -30.83 9.29
C ARG A 125 2.73 -31.90 10.26
N ILE A 126 1.95 -32.83 9.74
CA ILE A 126 1.70 -34.14 10.34
C ILE A 126 2.90 -35.00 9.98
#